data_AF-A0A5J6L7K4-F1
#
_entry.id   AF-A0A5J6L7K4-F1
#
_cell.length_a   1.000
_cell.length_b   1.000
_cell.length_c   1.000
_cell.angle_alpha   90.00
_cell.angle_beta   90.00
_cell.angle_gamma   90.00
#
_symmetry.space_group_name_H-M   'P 1'
#
loop_
_entity.id
_entity.type
_entity.pdbx_description
1 polymer ?
#
loop_
_entity_poly.entity_id
_entity_poly.type
_entity_poly.pdbx_seq_one_letter_code
_entity_poly.pdbx_strand_id
1 'polypeptide(L)'
;MDFRRRHPCRCRSRRIHSCSGVSCFGPLGHDRLRAIERDAGCADLRPHGPRPRRRCGTRRSLGLLPSGESFHGRHLPGRGVARRPAMTSDARGSGTTEAPPAEPHPRKVARSAPTVDRPSCVQYTVAQAHPTPNLLTGSPRGSAMRRQRGLREPRDGAGLVVDTERLHGLKRGRGSRGQPGNLVMTGQKQLKARIRERMARTGERYASARAKFVTDSAVEADHGWALRGGTDPDASSLAKVLAHRGVVGVDGPLSEALLFGIAGGIGAGYILWEFQEHNEIHLVLGFGHSWNHLERRAVPALSRLGVEADFTRTGGEKAASALLSRELAAGNPSIVWPDRYRIGYWNLPAHLDGHGGHPAVAYAEADGRVHLDDRNLRPLTVQRHVLDDARSRVGSYKHAMLVVRARDVVLTEDRVESAVLEGLSVVIDHLSSASTSFSLPAWQKWSKLIVDDRAKKGWPTVFSGGTDLLNGLAGTWDAIAPVNASGGHLRGLFGDFLAEAGQLLRRPQIEQEASRWREIGDMWQDLADTALPQGDALFDDVRELTAGVAESLARGDDGSEQRSDAALRRWKLFEANRDLPDYDSAATFEAMSVRLAEIFRAEAAGIARLRELTTSSR
;
A
#
# COMPACT_ATOMS: atom_id res chain seq x y z
N MET A 1 26.17 -50.12 62.42
CA MET A 1 27.47 -49.40 62.43
C MET A 1 27.25 -48.16 61.58
N ASP A 2 27.10 -46.93 62.09
CA ASP A 2 27.86 -46.20 63.14
C ASP A 2 29.33 -45.99 62.70
N PHE A 3 30.00 -44.83 62.80
CA PHE A 3 29.66 -43.47 63.30
C PHE A 3 30.82 -42.47 62.90
N ARG A 4 30.83 -41.12 63.03
CA ARG A 4 29.91 -40.06 63.52
C ARG A 4 30.31 -38.63 63.03
N ARG A 5 29.34 -37.89 62.45
CA ARG A 5 29.14 -36.40 62.36
C ARG A 5 30.28 -35.41 62.70
N ARG A 6 30.29 -34.25 61.99
CA ARG A 6 30.17 -32.90 62.63
C ARG A 6 29.69 -31.78 61.66
N HIS A 7 29.02 -30.79 62.25
CA HIS A 7 28.43 -29.55 61.68
C HIS A 7 28.77 -28.41 62.70
N PRO A 8 28.13 -27.21 62.70
CA PRO A 8 28.20 -26.12 61.71
C PRO A 8 28.43 -24.74 62.38
N CYS A 9 28.45 -23.66 61.58
CA CYS A 9 28.09 -22.30 62.03
C CYS A 9 27.47 -21.51 60.86
N ARG A 10 26.67 -20.46 61.03
CA ARG A 10 25.44 -20.16 61.80
C ARG A 10 25.05 -18.72 61.37
N CYS A 11 23.76 -18.39 61.36
CA CYS A 11 23.23 -17.16 60.75
C CYS A 11 23.54 -15.87 61.55
N ARG A 12 23.38 -14.70 60.89
CA ARG A 12 22.78 -13.51 61.54
C ARG A 12 21.98 -12.66 60.54
N SER A 13 20.92 -12.03 61.05
CA SER A 13 20.00 -11.16 60.31
C SER A 13 19.69 -9.89 61.12
N ARG A 14 19.40 -8.78 60.41
CA ARG A 14 18.76 -7.53 60.86
C ARG A 14 18.33 -6.78 59.58
N ARG A 15 17.04 -6.59 59.31
CA ARG A 15 16.08 -5.60 59.86
C ARG A 15 16.28 -4.18 59.30
N ILE A 16 15.46 -3.87 58.28
CA ILE A 16 14.50 -2.76 58.20
C ILE A 16 14.91 -1.41 58.84
N HIS A 17 14.92 -0.37 58.01
CA HIS A 17 14.28 0.91 58.36
C HIS A 17 13.60 1.53 57.12
N SER A 18 12.43 2.12 57.35
CA SER A 18 11.65 2.92 56.39
C SER A 18 11.70 4.39 56.77
N CYS A 19 11.72 5.30 55.80
CA CYS A 19 11.35 6.70 56.01
C CYS A 19 10.77 7.33 54.74
N SER A 20 9.91 8.34 54.91
CA SER A 20 9.10 8.97 53.87
C SER A 20 9.14 10.49 54.01
N GLY A 21 9.19 11.26 52.90
CA GLY A 21 9.24 12.73 53.00
C GLY A 21 9.17 13.52 51.69
N VAL A 22 7.95 13.87 51.29
CA VAL A 22 7.45 15.15 50.71
C VAL A 22 8.27 15.94 49.64
N SER A 23 7.53 16.36 48.62
CA SER A 23 7.84 17.21 47.46
C SER A 23 8.43 18.62 47.72
N CYS A 24 9.04 19.22 46.69
CA CYS A 24 9.06 20.68 46.49
C CYS A 24 9.17 21.06 44.99
N PHE A 25 8.87 22.32 44.63
CA PHE A 25 8.88 22.85 43.25
C PHE A 25 10.30 23.22 42.77
N GLY A 26 10.57 23.16 41.46
CA GLY A 26 10.64 24.40 40.63
C GLY A 26 11.59 24.23 39.41
N PRO A 27 11.45 25.03 38.32
CA PRO A 27 12.06 24.70 37.03
C PRO A 27 13.36 25.45 36.68
N LEU A 28 14.31 24.69 36.12
CA LEU A 28 15.43 25.10 35.26
C LEU A 28 15.57 23.98 34.21
N GLY A 29 16.04 24.16 32.98
CA GLY A 29 16.52 25.33 32.24
C GLY A 29 17.16 24.80 30.94
N HIS A 30 17.10 25.52 29.82
CA HIS A 30 17.72 25.04 28.57
C HIS A 30 19.26 25.01 28.69
N ASP A 31 19.86 23.83 28.48
CA ASP A 31 21.08 23.58 27.68
C ASP A 31 21.86 22.34 28.15
N ARG A 32 21.78 21.24 27.38
CA ARG A 32 22.82 20.19 27.22
C ARG A 32 22.36 19.10 26.24
N LEU A 33 22.59 19.31 24.94
CA LEU A 33 22.43 18.27 23.91
C LEU A 33 23.35 18.51 22.69
N ARG A 34 24.67 18.57 22.95
CA ARG A 34 25.75 18.54 21.93
C ARG A 34 26.99 17.79 22.45
N ALA A 35 26.81 16.51 22.79
CA ALA A 35 27.88 15.53 22.98
C ALA A 35 27.27 14.13 22.76
N ILE A 36 28.10 13.14 22.40
CA ILE A 36 27.70 11.79 21.93
C ILE A 36 27.17 11.80 20.48
N GLU A 37 28.04 12.20 19.54
CA GLU A 37 27.98 11.74 18.14
C GLU A 37 29.38 11.83 17.50
N ARG A 38 30.35 11.14 18.09
CA ARG A 38 31.75 10.98 17.64
C ARG A 38 32.46 9.89 18.44
N ASP A 39 32.15 8.61 18.16
CA ASP A 39 33.04 7.49 18.47
C ASP A 39 32.58 6.21 17.73
N ALA A 40 33.20 5.96 16.58
CA ALA A 40 33.12 4.72 15.80
C ALA A 40 34.27 4.72 14.77
N GLY A 41 35.51 4.73 15.26
CA GLY A 41 36.72 4.88 14.43
C GLY A 41 37.05 3.65 13.58
N CYS A 42 37.69 3.87 12.43
CA CYS A 42 38.22 2.81 11.58
C CYS A 42 39.30 1.99 12.29
N ALA A 43 39.29 0.66 12.09
CA ALA A 43 40.44 -0.19 12.36
C ALA A 43 41.18 -0.48 11.04
N ASP A 44 42.38 0.07 10.90
CA ASP A 44 43.25 -0.10 9.73
C ASP A 44 44.38 -1.10 10.05
N LEU A 45 44.65 -2.06 9.16
CA LEU A 45 45.60 -3.15 9.40
C LEU A 45 46.73 -3.17 8.36
N ARG A 46 47.93 -2.76 8.79
CA ARG A 46 49.16 -2.89 8.00
C ARG A 46 49.93 -4.17 8.37
N PRO A 47 50.41 -4.96 7.39
CA PRO A 47 51.38 -6.03 7.63
C PRO A 47 52.83 -5.52 7.52
N HIS A 48 53.73 -6.05 8.36
CA HIS A 48 55.18 -5.97 8.14
C HIS A 48 55.69 -7.22 7.41
N GLY A 49 56.73 -7.07 6.57
CA GLY A 49 57.45 -8.19 5.94
C GLY A 49 58.41 -8.93 6.88
N PRO A 50 59.10 -10.00 6.42
CA PRO A 50 60.15 -9.79 5.40
C PRO A 50 60.29 -10.90 4.32
N ARG A 51 61.22 -10.67 3.37
CA ARG A 51 61.81 -11.65 2.41
C ARG A 51 63.21 -12.09 2.95
N PRO A 52 64.08 -12.90 2.27
CA PRO A 52 63.98 -13.59 0.96
C PRO A 52 64.54 -15.06 0.91
N ARG A 53 64.37 -15.76 -0.24
CA ARG A 53 65.47 -16.37 -1.05
C ARG A 53 65.01 -17.02 -2.38
N ARG A 54 66.00 -17.38 -3.22
CA ARG A 54 65.97 -17.85 -4.64
C ARG A 54 65.46 -19.32 -4.74
N ARG A 55 65.17 -19.97 -5.89
CA ARG A 55 65.92 -20.05 -7.18
C ARG A 55 65.16 -20.81 -8.32
N CYS A 56 65.41 -20.43 -9.59
CA CYS A 56 65.32 -21.10 -10.92
C CYS A 56 64.34 -22.27 -11.30
N GLY A 57 63.73 -22.15 -12.50
CA GLY A 57 63.54 -23.23 -13.52
C GLY A 57 62.10 -23.74 -13.79
N THR A 58 61.69 -24.22 -14.98
CA THR A 58 62.20 -24.05 -16.37
C THR A 58 61.18 -24.51 -17.45
N ARG A 59 61.04 -23.78 -18.57
CA ARG A 59 60.57 -24.18 -19.93
C ARG A 59 59.42 -25.21 -20.11
N ARG A 60 58.28 -24.78 -20.68
CA ARG A 60 57.82 -25.14 -22.06
C ARG A 60 56.67 -24.20 -22.52
N SER A 61 55.92 -24.57 -23.56
CA SER A 61 55.86 -23.73 -24.79
C SER A 61 54.89 -24.26 -25.85
N LEU A 62 54.55 -23.40 -26.83
CA LEU A 62 53.68 -23.61 -28.03
C LEU A 62 52.16 -23.55 -27.75
N GLY A 63 51.35 -22.82 -28.53
CA GLY A 63 51.68 -21.81 -29.56
C GLY A 63 50.53 -21.44 -30.52
N LEU A 64 50.77 -20.41 -31.37
CA LEU A 64 50.01 -20.01 -32.58
C LEU A 64 48.63 -19.32 -32.33
N LEU A 65 48.12 -18.32 -33.08
CA LEU A 65 48.54 -17.40 -34.19
C LEU A 65 47.53 -16.18 -34.19
N PRO A 66 47.48 -15.23 -35.16
CA PRO A 66 48.43 -14.13 -35.44
C PRO A 66 47.84 -12.68 -35.41
N SER A 67 48.74 -11.71 -35.64
CA SER A 67 48.54 -10.32 -36.11
C SER A 67 47.87 -10.23 -37.51
N GLY A 68 47.58 -9.08 -38.16
CA GLY A 68 47.85 -7.63 -37.97
C GLY A 68 47.27 -6.86 -39.19
N GLU A 69 47.56 -5.59 -39.53
CA GLU A 69 48.24 -4.45 -38.86
C GLU A 69 47.96 -3.15 -39.68
N SER A 70 48.52 -1.97 -39.34
CA SER A 70 48.11 -0.64 -39.88
C SER A 70 49.22 0.20 -40.54
N PHE A 71 48.91 1.05 -41.55
CA PHE A 71 49.84 2.07 -42.09
C PHE A 71 49.18 3.36 -42.66
N HIS A 72 49.98 4.42 -42.90
CA HIS A 72 49.57 5.78 -43.29
C HIS A 72 49.88 6.17 -44.77
N GLY A 73 49.20 7.20 -45.30
CA GLY A 73 49.49 7.91 -46.58
C GLY A 73 48.83 9.31 -46.66
N ARG A 74 49.25 10.20 -47.58
CA ARG A 74 48.83 11.63 -47.67
C ARG A 74 48.58 12.15 -49.12
N HIS A 75 47.92 13.32 -49.21
CA HIS A 75 47.89 14.36 -50.29
C HIS A 75 46.80 14.35 -51.39
N LEU A 76 45.81 15.26 -51.26
CA LEU A 76 45.51 16.50 -52.06
C LEU A 76 45.70 16.55 -53.62
N PRO A 77 45.07 17.50 -54.39
CA PRO A 77 43.83 18.31 -54.20
C PRO A 77 42.96 18.65 -55.47
N GLY A 78 41.79 19.30 -55.30
CA GLY A 78 41.08 20.14 -56.32
C GLY A 78 39.73 19.63 -56.86
N ARG A 79 38.83 20.42 -57.51
CA ARG A 79 38.72 21.89 -57.74
C ARG A 79 37.29 22.25 -58.28
N GLY A 80 36.75 23.46 -57.98
CA GLY A 80 35.48 24.02 -58.56
C GLY A 80 34.47 24.49 -57.48
N VAL A 81 33.86 25.69 -57.38
CA VAL A 81 33.37 26.76 -58.32
C VAL A 81 31.93 26.44 -58.83
N ALA A 82 30.88 27.28 -58.71
CA ALA A 82 30.80 28.77 -58.60
C ALA A 82 29.60 29.40 -57.81
N ARG A 83 29.87 30.58 -57.20
CA ARG A 83 29.17 31.91 -57.28
C ARG A 83 27.69 32.19 -56.84
N ARG A 84 27.57 33.24 -56.01
CA ARG A 84 26.44 34.21 -55.81
C ARG A 84 26.37 35.25 -56.96
N PRO A 85 25.25 35.98 -57.21
CA PRO A 85 24.80 37.23 -56.49
C PRO A 85 23.25 37.34 -56.31
N ALA A 86 22.61 38.48 -55.93
CA ALA A 86 22.75 39.45 -54.81
C ALA A 86 21.71 40.60 -54.98
N MET A 87 21.47 41.44 -53.94
CA MET A 87 20.74 42.76 -53.96
C MET A 87 19.20 42.71 -54.20
N THR A 88 18.30 43.68 -53.88
CA THR A 88 18.18 44.96 -53.09
C THR A 88 16.66 45.32 -53.05
N SER A 89 16.04 46.28 -52.33
CA SER A 89 16.21 47.20 -51.16
C SER A 89 14.78 47.78 -50.88
N ASP A 90 14.40 48.76 -50.04
CA ASP A 90 14.97 49.71 -49.05
C ASP A 90 13.84 49.97 -47.98
N ALA A 91 13.65 51.21 -47.49
CA ALA A 91 12.43 51.78 -46.84
C ALA A 91 11.94 51.24 -45.47
N ARG A 92 11.54 52.08 -44.48
CA ARG A 92 12.06 53.29 -43.77
C ARG A 92 10.91 53.92 -42.95
N GLY A 93 11.22 54.59 -41.84
CA GLY A 93 10.28 55.37 -41.02
C GLY A 93 10.15 54.82 -39.58
N SER A 94 10.79 55.30 -38.51
CA SER A 94 11.32 56.61 -38.05
C SER A 94 10.28 57.55 -37.40
N GLY A 95 10.40 57.81 -36.09
CA GLY A 95 9.61 58.83 -35.38
C GLY A 95 9.81 58.83 -33.86
N THR A 96 10.22 59.97 -33.29
CA THR A 96 10.37 60.31 -31.86
C THR A 96 10.14 61.83 -31.69
N THR A 97 10.08 62.49 -30.52
CA THR A 97 10.45 62.14 -29.13
C THR A 97 9.56 62.96 -28.15
N GLU A 98 10.06 63.27 -26.94
CA GLU A 98 9.72 64.44 -26.09
C GLU A 98 8.57 64.38 -25.06
N ALA A 99 8.80 65.17 -24.00
CA ALA A 99 8.01 65.48 -22.78
C ALA A 99 8.82 66.55 -21.99
N PRO A 100 8.36 67.14 -20.86
CA PRO A 100 7.01 67.28 -20.26
C PRO A 100 6.59 68.79 -20.23
N PRO A 101 5.73 69.34 -19.32
CA PRO A 101 6.07 69.57 -17.90
C PRO A 101 4.92 69.57 -16.84
N ALA A 102 5.35 69.48 -15.56
CA ALA A 102 4.79 70.05 -14.29
C ALA A 102 3.27 70.13 -13.95
N GLU A 103 2.94 69.45 -12.84
CA GLU A 103 2.12 69.80 -11.64
C GLU A 103 1.33 71.14 -11.51
N PRO A 104 0.21 71.20 -10.72
CA PRO A 104 0.28 71.02 -9.25
C PRO A 104 -0.88 70.31 -8.50
N HIS A 105 -0.58 69.91 -7.27
CA HIS A 105 -1.49 69.45 -6.18
C HIS A 105 -2.66 70.41 -5.83
N PRO A 106 -3.82 69.90 -5.30
CA PRO A 106 -3.97 69.88 -3.83
C PRO A 106 -4.89 68.81 -3.17
N ARG A 107 -4.61 68.60 -1.86
CA ARG A 107 -5.48 68.18 -0.74
C ARG A 107 -5.85 66.70 -0.52
N LYS A 108 -5.79 66.34 0.77
CA LYS A 108 -6.07 65.03 1.39
C LYS A 108 -7.58 64.81 1.60
N VAL A 109 -8.05 63.58 1.38
CA VAL A 109 -9.10 62.94 2.19
C VAL A 109 -8.68 61.50 2.46
N ALA A 110 -8.79 61.03 3.70
CA ALA A 110 -8.45 59.66 4.07
C ALA A 110 -9.72 58.80 4.17
N ARG A 111 -9.65 57.56 3.68
CA ARG A 111 -10.51 56.43 4.09
C ARG A 111 -9.83 55.10 3.77
N SER A 112 -10.14 54.08 4.55
CA SER A 112 -9.35 52.85 4.65
C SER A 112 -9.81 51.72 3.72
N ALA A 113 -8.90 50.76 3.55
CA ALA A 113 -9.02 49.44 2.91
C ALA A 113 -10.24 48.60 3.42
N PRO A 114 -10.65 47.48 2.76
CA PRO A 114 -9.79 46.58 1.99
C PRO A 114 -10.24 46.16 0.57
N THR A 115 -9.23 45.81 -0.22
CA THR A 115 -9.32 45.04 -1.47
C THR A 115 -9.70 43.58 -1.20
N VAL A 116 -10.32 42.92 -2.19
CA VAL A 116 -10.59 41.48 -2.16
C VAL A 116 -9.42 40.72 -2.78
N ASP A 117 -8.66 39.99 -1.96
CA ASP A 117 -7.65 39.06 -2.45
C ASP A 117 -8.27 37.79 -3.06
N ARG A 118 -7.78 37.39 -4.23
CA ARG A 118 -8.05 36.07 -4.82
C ARG A 118 -6.89 35.13 -4.45
N PRO A 119 -7.14 33.91 -3.94
CA PRO A 119 -6.08 32.93 -3.76
C PRO A 119 -5.49 32.53 -5.13
N SER A 120 -4.17 32.52 -5.23
CA SER A 120 -3.45 32.15 -6.46
C SER A 120 -3.43 30.64 -6.66
N CYS A 121 -3.54 30.21 -7.92
CA CYS A 121 -3.35 28.81 -8.30
C CYS A 121 -1.85 28.48 -8.25
N VAL A 122 -1.46 27.47 -7.46
CA VAL A 122 -0.05 27.03 -7.34
C VAL A 122 0.23 25.95 -8.37
N GLN A 123 0.79 26.34 -9.51
CA GLN A 123 1.35 25.40 -10.49
C GLN A 123 2.63 24.77 -9.92
N TYR A 124 2.71 23.43 -9.90
CA TYR A 124 3.88 22.70 -9.45
C TYR A 124 4.88 22.50 -10.60
N THR A 125 5.92 23.34 -10.67
CA THR A 125 7.08 23.09 -11.54
C THR A 125 7.95 21.99 -10.94
N VAL A 126 8.22 20.92 -11.71
CA VAL A 126 9.02 19.78 -11.24
C VAL A 126 10.50 20.16 -11.16
N ALA A 127 11.00 20.38 -9.94
CA ALA A 127 12.42 20.52 -9.63
C ALA A 127 12.97 19.23 -8.98
N GLN A 128 14.27 18.98 -9.16
CA GLN A 128 14.92 17.73 -8.73
C GLN A 128 14.87 17.55 -7.20
N ALA A 129 14.42 16.37 -6.75
CA ALA A 129 14.13 16.10 -5.35
C ALA A 129 15.36 15.60 -4.57
N HIS A 130 15.78 16.35 -3.54
CA HIS A 130 16.59 15.81 -2.45
C HIS A 130 15.72 14.97 -1.48
N PRO A 131 16.30 13.97 -0.79
CA PRO A 131 15.53 13.04 0.04
C PRO A 131 14.92 13.73 1.28
N THR A 132 13.59 13.76 1.34
CA THR A 132 12.83 14.12 2.55
C THR A 132 12.77 12.94 3.54
N PRO A 133 12.73 13.19 4.85
CA PRO A 133 12.73 12.13 5.86
C PRO A 133 11.45 11.29 5.86
N ASN A 134 11.57 10.05 6.34
CA ASN A 134 10.57 9.00 6.19
C ASN A 134 9.32 9.25 7.08
N LEU A 135 8.12 9.11 6.52
CA LEU A 135 6.86 9.53 7.16
C LEU A 135 6.24 8.53 8.16
N LEU A 136 6.92 7.42 8.44
CA LEU A 136 6.46 6.36 9.37
C LEU A 136 7.39 6.12 10.58
N THR A 137 8.25 7.08 10.92
CA THR A 137 9.12 7.02 12.12
C THR A 137 8.53 7.68 13.37
N GLY A 138 7.28 8.17 13.29
CA GLY A 138 6.58 8.79 14.42
C GLY A 138 5.69 7.81 15.17
N SER A 139 6.19 7.22 16.26
CA SER A 139 5.35 6.48 17.21
C SER A 139 4.20 7.33 17.74
N PRO A 140 3.02 6.77 18.04
CA PRO A 140 1.91 7.50 18.64
C PRO A 140 2.35 8.15 19.97
N ARG A 141 2.35 9.48 20.04
CA ARG A 141 2.56 10.19 21.31
C ARG A 141 1.24 10.19 22.07
N GLY A 142 1.21 9.52 23.24
CA GLY A 142 0.04 9.45 24.11
C GLY A 142 -0.53 10.84 24.40
N SER A 143 -1.83 11.02 24.12
CA SER A 143 -2.49 12.31 24.29
C SER A 143 -2.79 12.58 25.76
N ALA A 144 -2.12 13.58 26.34
CA ALA A 144 -2.27 13.91 27.75
C ALA A 144 -3.69 14.37 28.10
N MET A 145 -4.32 13.74 29.11
CA MET A 145 -5.64 14.11 29.61
C MET A 145 -5.67 15.57 30.10
N ARG A 146 -6.25 16.47 29.32
CA ARG A 146 -6.55 17.84 29.76
C ARG A 146 -7.86 17.87 30.54
N ARG A 147 -7.78 17.85 31.88
CA ARG A 147 -8.95 17.99 32.76
C ARG A 147 -9.72 19.28 32.44
N GLN A 148 -10.98 19.15 32.02
CA GLN A 148 -11.99 20.21 32.17
C GLN A 148 -13.02 19.77 33.21
N ARG A 149 -13.35 20.69 34.12
CA ARG A 149 -14.42 20.50 35.11
C ARG A 149 -15.75 20.97 34.51
N GLY A 150 -16.73 20.08 34.50
CA GLY A 150 -18.16 20.36 34.72
C GLY A 150 -18.86 21.35 33.78
N LEU A 151 -19.79 20.82 32.99
CA LEU A 151 -21.08 21.46 32.73
C LEU A 151 -22.18 20.38 32.72
N ARG A 152 -23.45 20.79 32.73
CA ARG A 152 -24.60 19.96 33.13
C ARG A 152 -25.05 18.92 32.08
N GLU A 153 -25.64 17.84 32.57
CA GLU A 153 -26.56 16.98 31.81
C GLU A 153 -27.75 17.76 31.25
N PRO A 154 -28.30 17.29 30.12
CA PRO A 154 -29.73 17.01 30.00
C PRO A 154 -29.98 15.49 29.93
N ARG A 155 -31.23 15.08 30.16
CA ARG A 155 -31.67 13.68 30.23
C ARG A 155 -32.21 13.14 28.90
N ASP A 156 -32.49 11.83 28.94
CA ASP A 156 -33.41 11.07 28.09
C ASP A 156 -32.92 10.73 26.66
N GLY A 157 -32.80 9.42 26.38
CA GLY A 157 -32.23 8.89 25.12
C GLY A 157 -31.97 7.38 25.16
N ALA A 158 -33.03 6.59 25.35
CA ALA A 158 -33.05 5.12 25.51
C ALA A 158 -31.87 4.32 24.92
N GLY A 159 -31.00 3.78 25.79
CA GLY A 159 -30.01 2.77 25.43
C GLY A 159 -30.60 1.35 25.50
N LEU A 160 -30.59 0.62 24.38
CA LEU A 160 -31.07 -0.76 24.33
C LEU A 160 -29.98 -1.74 24.82
N VAL A 161 -30.05 -2.11 26.10
CA VAL A 161 -29.18 -3.17 26.66
C VAL A 161 -29.70 -4.54 26.21
N VAL A 162 -28.86 -5.31 25.52
CA VAL A 162 -29.17 -6.71 25.17
C VAL A 162 -28.79 -7.57 26.38
N ASP A 163 -29.81 -8.11 27.04
CA ASP A 163 -29.69 -8.98 28.21
C ASP A 163 -29.13 -10.37 27.83
N THR A 164 -28.16 -10.87 28.59
CA THR A 164 -27.33 -12.04 28.25
C THR A 164 -27.58 -13.28 29.12
N GLU A 165 -28.71 -13.39 29.84
CA GLU A 165 -29.05 -14.58 30.63
C GLU A 165 -30.27 -15.37 30.11
N ARG A 166 -30.09 -16.23 29.09
CA ARG A 166 -31.11 -17.27 28.77
C ARG A 166 -30.66 -18.54 28.02
N LEU A 167 -29.52 -19.12 28.38
CA LEU A 167 -29.06 -20.41 27.85
C LEU A 167 -28.72 -21.43 28.95
N HIS A 168 -29.73 -21.91 29.68
CA HIS A 168 -29.64 -23.12 30.50
C HIS A 168 -30.93 -23.95 30.38
N GLY A 169 -30.81 -25.22 29.97
CA GLY A 169 -31.87 -26.22 30.12
C GLY A 169 -32.56 -26.73 28.84
N LEU A 170 -31.85 -27.52 28.01
CA LEU A 170 -32.50 -28.50 27.14
C LEU A 170 -32.02 -29.92 27.47
N LYS A 171 -32.96 -30.79 27.83
CA LYS A 171 -32.71 -32.20 28.18
C LYS A 171 -32.52 -33.05 26.91
N ARG A 172 -31.78 -34.16 27.03
CA ARG A 172 -31.65 -35.18 25.97
C ARG A 172 -33.02 -35.76 25.61
N GLY A 173 -33.51 -35.45 24.41
CA GLY A 173 -34.70 -36.07 23.80
C GLY A 173 -34.31 -37.01 22.65
N ARG A 174 -34.90 -38.22 22.59
CA ARG A 174 -34.45 -39.30 21.71
C ARG A 174 -35.40 -39.55 20.52
N GLY A 175 -35.13 -38.86 19.41
CA GLY A 175 -35.45 -39.31 18.05
C GLY A 175 -36.89 -39.18 17.55
N SER A 176 -37.05 -38.53 16.40
CA SER A 176 -38.00 -38.93 15.36
C SER A 176 -37.35 -38.67 13.98
N ARG A 177 -37.69 -39.48 12.96
CA ARG A 177 -37.21 -39.27 11.59
C ARG A 177 -38.20 -38.38 10.84
N GLY A 178 -37.91 -37.08 10.76
CA GLY A 178 -38.57 -36.17 9.83
C GLY A 178 -37.88 -36.16 8.46
N GLN A 179 -38.64 -35.93 7.38
CA GLN A 179 -38.08 -35.74 6.04
C GLN A 179 -37.26 -34.43 5.95
N PRO A 180 -36.26 -34.33 5.06
CA PRO A 180 -35.54 -33.09 4.82
C PRO A 180 -36.47 -32.07 4.16
N GLY A 181 -37.00 -31.14 4.95
CA GLY A 181 -37.73 -29.98 4.44
C GLY A 181 -36.83 -29.12 3.57
N ASN A 182 -37.37 -28.56 2.48
CA ASN A 182 -36.63 -27.74 1.54
C ASN A 182 -36.07 -26.47 2.22
N LEU A 183 -34.80 -26.51 2.61
CA LEU A 183 -34.07 -25.32 3.04
C LEU A 183 -33.94 -24.38 1.84
N VAL A 184 -34.62 -23.24 1.90
CA VAL A 184 -34.50 -22.17 0.91
C VAL A 184 -33.04 -21.71 0.88
N MET A 185 -32.30 -22.17 -0.12
CA MET A 185 -30.88 -21.86 -0.28
C MET A 185 -30.73 -20.39 -0.64
N THR A 186 -30.19 -19.60 0.30
CA THR A 186 -29.86 -18.19 0.04
C THR A 186 -28.91 -18.07 -1.15
N GLY A 187 -29.02 -16.97 -1.91
CA GLY A 187 -28.18 -16.75 -3.10
C GLY A 187 -26.68 -16.82 -2.81
N GLN A 188 -26.25 -16.53 -1.58
CA GLN A 188 -24.86 -16.68 -1.14
C GLN A 188 -24.43 -18.16 -1.01
N LYS A 189 -25.30 -19.06 -0.52
CA LYS A 189 -25.03 -20.51 -0.55
C LYS A 189 -24.97 -21.01 -1.99
N GLN A 190 -25.85 -20.52 -2.87
CA GLN A 190 -25.82 -20.86 -4.30
C GLN A 190 -24.55 -20.35 -4.99
N LEU A 191 -24.08 -19.14 -4.67
CA LEU A 191 -22.82 -18.59 -5.21
C LEU A 191 -21.60 -19.38 -4.71
N LYS A 192 -21.48 -19.63 -3.39
CA LYS A 192 -20.40 -20.47 -2.84
C LYS A 192 -20.44 -21.90 -3.40
N ALA A 193 -21.62 -22.47 -3.63
CA ALA A 193 -21.77 -23.75 -4.30
C ALA A 193 -21.28 -23.70 -5.76
N ARG A 194 -21.72 -22.73 -6.57
CA ARG A 194 -21.27 -22.54 -7.96
C ARG A 194 -19.76 -22.27 -8.08
N ILE A 195 -19.16 -21.56 -7.13
CA ILE A 195 -17.70 -21.37 -7.06
C ILE A 195 -17.01 -22.71 -6.77
N ARG A 196 -17.41 -23.44 -5.71
CA ARG A 196 -16.83 -24.74 -5.34
C ARG A 196 -17.02 -25.80 -6.44
N GLU A 197 -18.19 -25.84 -7.08
CA GLU A 197 -18.51 -26.68 -8.25
C GLU A 197 -17.64 -26.33 -9.46
N ARG A 198 -17.42 -25.03 -9.73
CA ARG A 198 -16.49 -24.59 -10.77
C ARG A 198 -15.07 -25.08 -10.48
N MET A 199 -14.53 -24.81 -9.28
CA MET A 199 -13.20 -25.27 -8.86
C MET A 199 -13.04 -26.78 -9.04
N ALA A 200 -14.02 -27.57 -8.59
CA ALA A 200 -14.00 -29.03 -8.72
C ALA A 200 -14.07 -29.52 -10.19
N ARG A 201 -14.68 -28.74 -11.08
CA ARG A 201 -14.81 -29.05 -12.52
C ARG A 201 -13.63 -28.58 -13.36
N THR A 202 -12.91 -27.55 -12.95
CA THR A 202 -11.86 -26.89 -13.76
C THR A 202 -10.46 -26.97 -13.18
N GLY A 203 -10.32 -27.31 -11.89
CA GLY A 203 -9.05 -27.20 -11.16
C GLY A 203 -8.67 -25.74 -10.81
N GLU A 204 -9.49 -24.75 -11.14
CA GLU A 204 -9.21 -23.34 -10.82
C GLU A 204 -9.21 -23.10 -9.30
N ARG A 205 -8.28 -22.28 -8.82
CA ARG A 205 -8.22 -21.82 -7.43
C ARG A 205 -9.39 -20.86 -7.11
N TYR A 206 -9.75 -20.73 -5.83
CA TYR A 206 -10.98 -20.01 -5.40
C TYR A 206 -11.08 -18.59 -5.95
N ALA A 207 -9.98 -17.82 -5.96
CA ALA A 207 -9.96 -16.46 -6.49
C ALA A 207 -10.28 -16.41 -7.99
N SER A 208 -9.66 -17.29 -8.78
CA SER A 208 -9.87 -17.40 -10.23
C SER A 208 -11.30 -17.87 -10.56
N ALA A 209 -11.83 -18.84 -9.82
CA ALA A 209 -13.21 -19.29 -9.95
C ALA A 209 -14.21 -18.19 -9.55
N ARG A 210 -13.97 -17.47 -8.44
CA ARG A 210 -14.78 -16.31 -7.97
C ARG A 210 -14.86 -15.22 -9.02
N ALA A 211 -13.74 -14.84 -9.64
CA ALA A 211 -13.70 -13.77 -10.63
C ALA A 211 -14.75 -13.96 -11.74
N LYS A 212 -14.90 -15.20 -12.23
CA LYS A 212 -15.86 -15.56 -13.30
C LYS A 212 -17.34 -15.49 -12.90
N PHE A 213 -17.67 -15.32 -11.62
CA PHE A 213 -19.05 -15.07 -11.16
C PHE A 213 -19.25 -13.63 -10.66
N VAL A 214 -18.18 -12.88 -10.42
CA VAL A 214 -18.24 -11.44 -10.10
C VAL A 214 -18.50 -10.60 -11.35
N THR A 215 -17.93 -10.99 -12.50
CA THR A 215 -18.13 -10.30 -13.80
C THR A 215 -19.52 -10.48 -14.41
N ASP A 216 -20.36 -11.36 -13.86
CA ASP A 216 -21.63 -11.83 -14.43
C ASP A 216 -22.86 -11.12 -13.80
N SER A 217 -22.62 -10.08 -12.99
CA SER A 217 -23.67 -9.21 -12.43
C SER A 217 -23.77 -7.92 -13.24
N ALA A 218 -25.00 -7.50 -13.57
CA ALA A 218 -25.24 -6.19 -14.18
C ALA A 218 -24.70 -5.08 -13.26
N VAL A 219 -23.95 -4.13 -13.85
CA VAL A 219 -23.35 -3.00 -13.14
C VAL A 219 -24.46 -2.13 -12.54
N GLU A 220 -24.50 -2.04 -11.21
CA GLU A 220 -25.47 -1.18 -10.53
C GLU A 220 -25.06 0.29 -10.62
N ALA A 221 -26.06 1.15 -10.81
CA ALA A 221 -25.90 2.60 -10.79
C ALA A 221 -26.60 3.19 -9.56
N ASP A 222 -25.81 3.82 -8.68
CA ASP A 222 -26.28 4.49 -7.46
C ASP A 222 -25.96 5.98 -7.56
N HIS A 223 -26.96 6.86 -7.45
CA HIS A 223 -26.82 8.31 -7.71
C HIS A 223 -26.08 8.69 -9.02
N GLY A 224 -26.07 7.82 -10.03
CA GLY A 224 -25.32 8.01 -11.29
C GLY A 224 -23.84 7.59 -11.23
N TRP A 225 -23.37 7.09 -10.08
CA TRP A 225 -22.11 6.37 -9.96
C TRP A 225 -22.30 4.89 -10.30
N ALA A 226 -21.39 4.31 -11.08
CA ALA A 226 -21.50 2.92 -11.53
C ALA A 226 -20.53 2.02 -10.77
N LEU A 227 -21.09 1.12 -9.95
CA LEU A 227 -20.40 0.25 -9.00
C LEU A 227 -19.82 -0.98 -9.71
N ARG A 228 -18.50 -0.97 -9.91
CA ARG A 228 -17.78 -1.97 -10.73
C ARG A 228 -16.83 -2.87 -9.92
N GLY A 229 -16.77 -2.71 -8.59
CA GLY A 229 -15.80 -3.39 -7.75
C GLY A 229 -14.36 -2.92 -8.00
N GLY A 230 -13.43 -3.87 -8.11
CA GLY A 230 -12.02 -3.63 -8.41
C GLY A 230 -11.07 -4.49 -7.57
N THR A 231 -9.79 -4.50 -7.90
CA THR A 231 -8.74 -5.27 -7.17
C THR A 231 -7.90 -4.34 -6.30
N ASP A 232 -7.07 -3.51 -6.92
CA ASP A 232 -6.20 -2.53 -6.27
C ASP A 232 -7.01 -1.27 -5.89
N PRO A 233 -6.93 -0.78 -4.65
CA PRO A 233 -7.78 0.31 -4.20
C PRO A 233 -7.47 1.66 -4.87
N ASP A 234 -6.20 1.99 -5.14
CA ASP A 234 -5.83 3.24 -5.82
C ASP A 234 -6.23 3.23 -7.30
N ALA A 235 -5.86 2.18 -8.03
CA ALA A 235 -6.10 2.07 -9.47
C ALA A 235 -7.59 1.90 -9.80
N SER A 236 -8.33 1.11 -9.02
CA SER A 236 -9.78 0.97 -9.23
C SER A 236 -10.52 2.27 -8.91
N SER A 237 -10.17 2.96 -7.82
CA SER A 237 -10.72 4.28 -7.51
C SER A 237 -10.47 5.27 -8.64
N LEU A 238 -9.24 5.30 -9.17
CA LEU A 238 -8.87 6.15 -10.29
C LEU A 238 -9.65 5.80 -11.58
N ALA A 239 -9.75 4.51 -11.94
CA ALA A 239 -10.48 4.04 -13.11
C ALA A 239 -11.97 4.44 -13.07
N LYS A 240 -12.62 4.23 -11.92
CA LYS A 240 -14.04 4.54 -11.75
C LYS A 240 -14.30 6.06 -11.72
N VAL A 241 -13.41 6.84 -11.11
CA VAL A 241 -13.48 8.31 -11.17
C VAL A 241 -13.31 8.79 -12.61
N LEU A 242 -12.25 8.40 -13.32
CA LEU A 242 -12.02 8.82 -14.71
C LEU A 242 -13.19 8.45 -15.62
N ALA A 243 -13.71 7.22 -15.52
CA ALA A 243 -14.87 6.78 -16.28
C ALA A 243 -16.15 7.59 -15.97
N HIS A 244 -16.43 7.91 -14.70
CA HIS A 244 -17.57 8.77 -14.33
C HIS A 244 -17.37 10.23 -14.76
N ARG A 245 -16.12 10.69 -14.91
CA ARG A 245 -15.78 12.02 -15.44
C ARG A 245 -15.77 12.09 -16.96
N GLY A 246 -16.09 11.02 -17.68
CA GLY A 246 -15.95 10.99 -19.15
C GLY A 246 -14.50 11.15 -19.62
N VAL A 247 -13.51 10.86 -18.76
CA VAL A 247 -12.09 10.84 -19.12
C VAL A 247 -11.73 9.44 -19.60
N VAL A 248 -11.49 9.30 -20.89
CA VAL A 248 -11.40 8.02 -21.62
C VAL A 248 -10.16 7.98 -22.51
N GLY A 249 -9.69 6.78 -22.86
CA GLY A 249 -8.79 6.58 -24.00
C GLY A 249 -9.57 6.56 -25.32
N VAL A 250 -8.86 6.35 -26.43
CA VAL A 250 -9.45 6.30 -27.79
C VAL A 250 -10.55 5.23 -27.89
N ASP A 251 -10.30 4.03 -27.35
CA ASP A 251 -11.23 2.89 -27.39
C ASP A 251 -12.22 2.84 -26.19
N GLY A 252 -12.28 3.90 -25.37
CA GLY A 252 -13.19 4.01 -24.24
C GLY A 252 -12.51 4.09 -22.86
N PRO A 253 -13.23 3.76 -21.77
CA PRO A 253 -12.72 3.94 -20.40
C PRO A 253 -11.41 3.19 -20.12
N LEU A 254 -10.44 3.87 -19.52
CA LEU A 254 -9.16 3.26 -19.13
C LEU A 254 -9.40 2.15 -18.09
N SER A 255 -8.75 1.00 -18.27
CA SER A 255 -8.88 -0.15 -17.38
C SER A 255 -8.19 0.08 -16.03
N GLU A 256 -8.56 -0.72 -15.02
CA GLU A 256 -7.84 -0.77 -13.75
C GLU A 256 -6.39 -1.21 -13.95
N ALA A 257 -6.14 -2.18 -14.83
CA ALA A 257 -4.81 -2.74 -15.08
C ALA A 257 -3.88 -1.70 -15.73
N LEU A 258 -4.36 -0.99 -16.75
CA LEU A 258 -3.66 0.09 -17.43
C LEU A 258 -3.28 1.20 -16.45
N LEU A 259 -4.24 1.64 -15.62
CA LEU A 259 -4.00 2.67 -14.61
C LEU A 259 -3.09 2.19 -13.47
N PHE A 260 -3.16 0.92 -13.10
CA PHE A 260 -2.26 0.29 -12.12
C PHE A 260 -0.80 0.34 -12.61
N GLY A 261 -0.54 -0.07 -13.86
CA GLY A 261 0.79 0.01 -14.47
C GLY A 261 1.29 1.44 -14.65
N ILE A 262 0.44 2.36 -15.12
CA ILE A 262 0.75 3.79 -15.27
C ILE A 262 1.06 4.44 -13.90
N ALA A 263 0.46 3.97 -12.80
CA ALA A 263 0.79 4.40 -11.44
C ALA A 263 2.13 3.86 -10.90
N GLY A 264 2.86 3.04 -11.68
CA GLY A 264 4.10 2.38 -11.28
C GLY A 264 3.95 0.90 -10.89
N GLY A 265 2.75 0.32 -11.04
CA GLY A 265 2.50 -1.12 -10.95
C GLY A 265 2.86 -1.76 -9.60
N ILE A 266 3.49 -2.93 -9.69
CA ILE A 266 3.86 -3.76 -8.54
C ILE A 266 5.02 -3.17 -7.72
N GLY A 267 4.92 -3.37 -6.41
CA GLY A 267 5.99 -3.15 -5.44
C GLY A 267 6.49 -4.47 -4.84
N ALA A 268 7.56 -4.35 -4.07
CA ALA A 268 8.07 -5.41 -3.22
C ALA A 268 8.50 -4.82 -1.88
N GLY A 269 7.93 -5.27 -0.78
CA GLY A 269 8.21 -4.73 0.55
C GLY A 269 7.83 -5.71 1.64
N TYR A 270 8.71 -5.85 2.63
CA TYR A 270 8.54 -6.73 3.78
C TYR A 270 9.02 -6.02 5.04
N ILE A 271 8.13 -5.90 6.03
CA ILE A 271 8.45 -5.37 7.36
C ILE A 271 7.75 -6.24 8.41
N LEU A 272 8.46 -6.56 9.49
CA LEU A 272 7.93 -7.24 10.67
C LEU A 272 8.15 -6.35 11.90
N TRP A 273 7.05 -5.80 12.43
CA TRP A 273 7.05 -4.93 13.60
C TRP A 273 6.79 -5.72 14.88
N GLU A 274 7.41 -5.30 15.98
CA GLU A 274 7.23 -5.86 17.33
C GLU A 274 6.81 -4.72 18.27
N PHE A 275 5.53 -4.59 18.54
CA PHE A 275 4.95 -3.60 19.45
C PHE A 275 4.97 -4.12 20.89
N GLN A 276 6.11 -3.88 21.55
CA GLN A 276 6.39 -4.35 22.92
C GLN A 276 5.33 -3.94 23.96
N GLU A 277 4.63 -2.81 23.76
CA GLU A 277 3.59 -2.31 24.68
C GLU A 277 2.30 -3.17 24.67
N HIS A 278 2.06 -3.94 23.61
CA HIS A 278 0.87 -4.79 23.45
C HIS A 278 1.24 -6.27 23.19
N ASN A 279 2.54 -6.58 23.23
CA ASN A 279 3.12 -7.86 22.80
C ASN A 279 2.68 -8.25 21.37
N GLU A 280 2.55 -7.29 20.46
CA GLU A 280 1.96 -7.50 19.11
C GLU A 280 3.00 -7.57 17.99
N ILE A 281 2.88 -8.58 17.13
CA ILE A 281 3.76 -8.81 15.98
C ILE A 281 2.96 -8.56 14.69
N HIS A 282 3.23 -7.42 14.04
CA HIS A 282 2.53 -7.02 12.80
C HIS A 282 3.42 -7.25 11.57
N LEU A 283 2.99 -8.18 10.72
CA LEU A 283 3.54 -8.35 9.38
C LEU A 283 2.94 -7.32 8.41
N VAL A 284 3.78 -6.66 7.63
CA VAL A 284 3.35 -5.72 6.59
C VAL A 284 4.03 -6.07 5.27
N LEU A 285 3.23 -6.44 4.27
CA LEU A 285 3.67 -6.75 2.90
C LEU A 285 3.23 -5.65 1.93
N GLY A 286 4.17 -5.22 1.07
CA GLY A 286 4.00 -4.10 0.15
C GLY A 286 3.97 -4.55 -1.31
N PHE A 287 2.78 -4.88 -1.82
CA PHE A 287 2.63 -5.45 -3.16
C PHE A 287 2.43 -4.44 -4.30
N GLY A 288 2.06 -3.18 -3.99
CA GLY A 288 1.95 -2.08 -4.96
C GLY A 288 3.12 -1.08 -4.84
N HIS A 289 3.44 -0.38 -5.93
CA HIS A 289 4.48 0.65 -5.95
C HIS A 289 4.17 1.77 -4.95
N SER A 290 5.15 2.18 -4.14
CA SER A 290 5.01 3.24 -3.13
C SER A 290 3.80 3.10 -2.19
N TRP A 291 3.38 1.86 -1.88
CA TRP A 291 2.22 1.51 -1.03
C TRP A 291 2.10 2.26 0.31
N ASN A 292 3.21 2.78 0.83
CA ASN A 292 3.29 3.53 2.08
C ASN A 292 3.11 5.07 1.92
N HIS A 293 2.73 5.56 0.72
CA HIS A 293 2.65 6.99 0.38
C HIS A 293 1.42 7.32 -0.48
N LEU A 294 0.41 7.96 0.12
CA LEU A 294 -0.91 8.22 -0.52
C LEU A 294 -0.81 8.92 -1.89
N GLU A 295 -0.04 10.01 -1.98
CA GLU A 295 0.04 10.80 -3.21
C GLU A 295 0.89 10.13 -4.31
N ARG A 296 1.74 9.16 -4.00
CA ARG A 296 2.77 8.65 -4.93
C ARG A 296 2.28 7.63 -5.96
N ARG A 297 0.98 7.33 -5.99
CA ARG A 297 0.34 6.44 -6.98
C ARG A 297 -0.56 7.23 -7.93
N ALA A 298 -1.70 7.70 -7.42
CA ALA A 298 -2.73 8.34 -8.24
C ALA A 298 -2.29 9.67 -8.86
N VAL A 299 -1.54 10.53 -8.14
CA VAL A 299 -1.12 11.84 -8.66
C VAL A 299 -0.09 11.71 -9.80
N PRO A 300 0.97 10.88 -9.70
CA PRO A 300 1.83 10.57 -10.84
C PRO A 300 1.09 9.95 -12.03
N ALA A 301 0.11 9.07 -11.81
CA ALA A 301 -0.67 8.48 -12.90
C ALA A 301 -1.47 9.53 -13.68
N LEU A 302 -2.18 10.41 -12.96
CA LEU A 302 -2.91 11.55 -13.54
C LEU A 302 -1.97 12.50 -14.29
N SER A 303 -0.80 12.80 -13.71
CA SER A 303 0.21 13.67 -14.32
C SER A 303 0.75 13.12 -15.65
N ARG A 304 1.00 11.81 -15.75
CA ARG A 304 1.46 11.14 -16.99
C ARG A 304 0.43 11.23 -18.11
N LEU A 305 -0.83 10.96 -17.77
CA LEU A 305 -1.98 11.09 -18.65
C LEU A 305 -2.31 12.55 -19.01
N GLY A 306 -1.70 13.54 -18.36
CA GLY A 306 -2.00 14.96 -18.57
C GLY A 306 -3.36 15.39 -18.00
N VAL A 307 -3.91 14.63 -17.06
CA VAL A 307 -5.25 14.85 -16.49
C VAL A 307 -5.15 15.76 -15.26
N GLU A 308 -5.82 16.91 -15.32
CA GLU A 308 -5.88 17.87 -14.21
C GLU A 308 -6.65 17.31 -13.01
N ALA A 309 -6.06 17.41 -11.81
CA ALA A 309 -6.67 17.00 -10.55
C ALA A 309 -6.09 17.76 -9.35
N ASP A 310 -6.94 18.07 -8.37
CA ASP A 310 -6.53 18.67 -7.10
C ASP A 310 -6.23 17.58 -6.06
N PHE A 311 -4.99 17.47 -5.60
CA PHE A 311 -4.66 16.74 -4.36
C PHE A 311 -4.63 17.71 -3.19
N THR A 312 -5.63 17.65 -2.32
CA THR A 312 -5.81 18.59 -1.20
C THR A 312 -5.52 17.94 0.15
N ARG A 313 -4.99 18.76 1.07
CA ARG A 313 -4.82 18.46 2.50
C ARG A 313 -5.29 19.66 3.30
N THR A 314 -6.00 19.44 4.41
CA THR A 314 -6.53 20.52 5.27
C THR A 314 -5.99 20.42 6.69
N GLY A 315 -6.07 21.52 7.45
CA GLY A 315 -5.59 21.58 8.82
C GLY A 315 -6.60 21.18 9.90
N GLY A 316 -7.82 20.76 9.52
CA GLY A 316 -8.86 20.40 10.49
C GLY A 316 -10.18 19.97 9.86
N GLU A 317 -10.90 19.13 10.60
CA GLU A 317 -12.12 18.42 10.21
C GLU A 317 -13.20 19.33 9.58
N LYS A 318 -13.59 20.42 10.23
CA LYS A 318 -14.63 21.33 9.71
C LYS A 318 -14.30 21.87 8.30
N ALA A 319 -13.02 22.12 8.01
CA ALA A 319 -12.58 22.55 6.69
C ALA A 319 -12.56 21.39 5.69
N ALA A 320 -12.09 20.20 6.10
CA ALA A 320 -12.15 18.97 5.32
C ALA A 320 -13.58 18.53 4.97
N SER A 321 -14.51 18.83 5.87
CA SER A 321 -15.92 18.44 5.82
C SER A 321 -16.69 19.32 4.83
N ALA A 322 -16.63 20.64 5.01
CA ALA A 322 -17.23 21.61 4.08
C ALA A 322 -16.60 21.56 2.68
N LEU A 323 -15.31 21.22 2.59
CA LEU A 323 -14.62 20.95 1.32
C LEU A 323 -15.27 19.76 0.59
N LEU A 324 -15.42 18.60 1.25
CA LEU A 324 -16.03 17.41 0.64
C LEU A 324 -17.49 17.68 0.21
N SER A 325 -18.32 18.29 1.06
CA SER A 325 -19.72 18.59 0.69
C SER A 325 -19.84 19.47 -0.54
N ARG A 326 -18.94 20.46 -0.70
CA ARG A 326 -18.93 21.33 -1.90
C ARG A 326 -18.59 20.56 -3.17
N GLU A 327 -17.66 19.61 -3.10
CA GLU A 327 -17.27 18.80 -4.26
C GLU A 327 -18.37 17.80 -4.63
N LEU A 328 -18.96 17.09 -3.66
CA LEU A 328 -20.08 16.18 -3.90
C LEU A 328 -21.30 16.92 -4.48
N ALA A 329 -21.67 18.08 -3.92
CA ALA A 329 -22.75 18.92 -4.44
C ALA A 329 -22.49 19.50 -5.85
N ALA A 330 -21.24 19.49 -6.33
CA ALA A 330 -20.86 19.88 -7.68
C ALA A 330 -20.75 18.70 -8.67
N GLY A 331 -21.09 17.48 -8.24
CA GLY A 331 -20.89 16.26 -9.04
C GLY A 331 -19.41 15.93 -9.25
N ASN A 332 -18.56 16.24 -8.26
CA ASN A 332 -17.14 15.91 -8.26
C ASN A 332 -16.88 14.76 -7.26
N PRO A 333 -16.92 13.48 -7.71
CA PRO A 333 -16.53 12.36 -6.86
C PRO A 333 -15.10 12.53 -6.36
N SER A 334 -14.88 12.21 -5.09
CA SER A 334 -13.71 12.60 -4.32
C SER A 334 -13.07 11.36 -3.69
N ILE A 335 -11.82 11.06 -4.07
CA ILE A 335 -11.05 9.96 -3.47
C ILE A 335 -10.54 10.44 -2.10
N VAL A 336 -10.83 9.68 -1.04
CA VAL A 336 -10.49 9.99 0.35
C VAL A 336 -9.82 8.79 1.04
N TRP A 337 -9.01 9.07 2.06
CA TRP A 337 -8.31 8.06 2.86
C TRP A 337 -8.80 8.07 4.32
N PRO A 338 -9.89 7.35 4.64
CA PRO A 338 -10.37 7.18 6.01
C PRO A 338 -9.54 6.13 6.77
N ASP A 339 -9.51 6.22 8.09
CA ASP A 339 -9.07 5.11 8.94
C ASP A 339 -10.09 3.94 8.93
N ARG A 340 -9.61 2.71 8.68
CA ARG A 340 -10.50 1.53 8.53
C ARG A 340 -11.21 1.11 9.82
N TYR A 341 -10.68 1.41 11.00
CA TYR A 341 -11.37 1.13 12.25
C TYR A 341 -12.49 2.15 12.44
N ARG A 342 -12.18 3.45 12.33
CA ARG A 342 -13.16 4.53 12.53
C ARG A 342 -14.29 4.55 11.50
N ILE A 343 -14.03 4.17 10.25
CA ILE A 343 -15.08 4.11 9.23
C ILE A 343 -16.10 2.97 9.50
N GLY A 344 -15.80 2.07 10.44
CA GLY A 344 -16.72 1.10 11.03
C GLY A 344 -17.08 -0.10 10.15
N TYR A 345 -17.31 0.08 8.85
CA TYR A 345 -17.80 -0.97 7.96
C TYR A 345 -16.80 -2.11 7.69
N TRP A 346 -15.51 -1.95 8.00
CA TRP A 346 -14.53 -3.04 7.99
C TRP A 346 -14.58 -3.92 9.26
N ASN A 347 -15.38 -3.54 10.27
CA ASN A 347 -15.58 -4.28 11.53
C ASN A 347 -14.26 -4.71 12.21
N LEU A 348 -13.29 -3.80 12.29
CA LEU A 348 -11.98 -4.02 12.91
C LEU A 348 -12.03 -3.90 14.46
N PRO A 349 -11.12 -4.56 15.20
CA PRO A 349 -10.96 -4.41 16.64
C PRO A 349 -10.29 -3.08 17.01
N ALA A 350 -10.52 -2.64 18.24
CA ALA A 350 -10.08 -1.33 18.74
C ALA A 350 -8.56 -1.12 18.78
N HIS A 351 -7.74 -2.17 18.81
CA HIS A 351 -6.28 -2.04 18.75
C HIS A 351 -5.78 -1.55 17.38
N LEU A 352 -6.60 -1.62 16.31
CA LEU A 352 -6.27 -1.09 14.99
C LEU A 352 -6.66 0.39 14.80
N ASP A 353 -7.09 1.10 15.86
CA ASP A 353 -7.46 2.51 15.79
C ASP A 353 -6.29 3.41 15.39
N GLY A 354 -6.35 4.02 14.21
CA GLY A 354 -5.28 4.86 13.67
C GLY A 354 -4.23 4.11 12.85
N HIS A 355 -4.44 2.81 12.56
CA HIS A 355 -3.62 2.07 11.59
C HIS A 355 -3.90 2.51 10.13
N GLY A 356 -4.90 3.38 9.92
CA GLY A 356 -5.16 4.06 8.66
C GLY A 356 -5.92 3.20 7.66
N GLY A 357 -5.74 3.52 6.38
CA GLY A 357 -6.56 2.96 5.32
C GLY A 357 -6.04 3.23 3.92
N HIS A 358 -6.57 2.44 3.00
CA HIS A 358 -6.47 2.59 1.55
C HIS A 358 -7.51 3.60 1.05
N PRO A 359 -7.43 4.10 -0.20
CA PRO A 359 -8.43 5.02 -0.73
C PRO A 359 -9.80 4.36 -0.91
N ALA A 360 -10.84 5.16 -0.71
CA ALA A 360 -12.22 4.90 -1.15
C ALA A 360 -12.77 6.15 -1.84
N VAL A 361 -13.73 5.99 -2.77
CA VAL A 361 -14.36 7.14 -3.45
C VAL A 361 -15.65 7.53 -2.74
N ALA A 362 -15.76 8.77 -2.30
CA ALA A 362 -17.05 9.37 -1.96
C ALA A 362 -17.67 9.95 -3.25
N TYR A 363 -18.87 9.51 -3.62
CA TYR A 363 -19.52 9.91 -4.88
C TYR A 363 -20.85 10.66 -4.72
N ALA A 364 -21.57 10.47 -3.61
CA ALA A 364 -22.79 11.21 -3.30
C ALA A 364 -22.95 11.47 -1.79
N GLU A 365 -23.72 12.50 -1.44
CA GLU A 365 -24.16 12.79 -0.08
C GLU A 365 -25.69 12.98 -0.10
N ALA A 366 -26.40 12.16 0.65
CA ALA A 366 -27.88 12.10 0.71
C ALA A 366 -28.34 11.68 2.11
N ASP A 367 -29.44 12.25 2.61
CA ASP A 367 -30.07 11.90 3.90
C ASP A 367 -29.10 11.84 5.11
N GLY A 368 -28.08 12.72 5.13
CA GLY A 368 -27.06 12.77 6.18
C GLY A 368 -26.00 11.64 6.11
N ARG A 369 -26.02 10.83 5.05
CA ARG A 369 -25.06 9.76 4.76
C ARG A 369 -24.22 10.11 3.54
N VAL A 370 -23.02 9.54 3.46
CA VAL A 370 -22.14 9.61 2.29
C VAL A 370 -22.06 8.24 1.65
N HIS A 371 -22.27 8.18 0.34
CA HIS A 371 -22.20 6.98 -0.46
C HIS A 371 -20.75 6.76 -0.90
N LEU A 372 -20.24 5.56 -0.64
CA LEU A 372 -18.85 5.17 -0.79
C LEU A 372 -18.67 4.03 -1.78
N ASP A 373 -17.55 4.06 -2.48
CA ASP A 373 -17.01 2.96 -3.28
C ASP A 373 -15.64 2.56 -2.73
N ASP A 374 -15.61 1.49 -1.92
CA ASP A 374 -14.43 0.70 -1.53
C ASP A 374 -14.47 -0.65 -2.24
N ARG A 375 -14.60 -0.61 -3.58
CA ARG A 375 -14.70 -1.79 -4.47
C ARG A 375 -15.93 -2.66 -4.16
N ASN A 376 -17.01 -2.04 -3.70
CA ASN A 376 -18.33 -2.64 -3.63
C ASN A 376 -19.03 -2.69 -4.99
N LEU A 377 -20.00 -3.61 -5.12
CA LEU A 377 -20.84 -3.87 -6.29
C LEU A 377 -22.31 -3.51 -6.04
N ARG A 378 -22.62 -3.11 -4.80
CA ARG A 378 -23.93 -2.66 -4.26
C ARG A 378 -23.69 -1.41 -3.41
N PRO A 379 -24.69 -0.51 -3.20
CA PRO A 379 -24.52 0.71 -2.41
C PRO A 379 -23.92 0.45 -1.02
N LEU A 380 -22.96 1.28 -0.60
CA LEU A 380 -22.31 1.24 0.72
C LEU A 380 -22.36 2.65 1.29
N THR A 381 -23.01 2.87 2.44
CA THR A 381 -23.28 4.24 2.90
C THR A 381 -22.99 4.44 4.39
N VAL A 382 -22.21 5.48 4.71
CA VAL A 382 -21.79 5.79 6.08
C VAL A 382 -22.45 7.07 6.60
N GLN A 383 -22.70 7.15 7.90
CA GLN A 383 -23.14 8.40 8.54
C GLN A 383 -22.09 9.50 8.35
N ARG A 384 -22.50 10.72 8.01
CA ARG A 384 -21.56 11.77 7.56
C ARG A 384 -20.45 12.07 8.56
N HIS A 385 -20.79 12.14 9.84
CA HIS A 385 -19.82 12.40 10.92
C HIS A 385 -18.81 11.26 11.12
N VAL A 386 -19.17 10.00 10.78
CA VAL A 386 -18.26 8.84 10.86
C VAL A 386 -17.17 8.94 9.80
N LEU A 387 -17.51 9.40 8.58
CA LEU A 387 -16.50 9.65 7.55
C LEU A 387 -15.56 10.79 7.93
N ASP A 388 -16.08 11.88 8.53
CA ASP A 388 -15.25 13.01 8.90
C ASP A 388 -14.34 12.70 10.12
N ASP A 389 -14.77 11.93 11.13
CA ASP A 389 -13.87 11.38 12.18
C ASP A 389 -12.81 10.45 11.58
N ALA A 390 -13.21 9.50 10.73
CA ALA A 390 -12.29 8.54 10.13
C ALA A 390 -11.22 9.20 9.24
N ARG A 391 -11.57 10.26 8.48
CA ARG A 391 -10.61 11.09 7.73
C ARG A 391 -9.72 11.95 8.63
N SER A 392 -10.14 12.21 9.87
CA SER A 392 -9.39 13.00 10.85
C SER A 392 -8.43 12.17 11.70
N ARG A 393 -8.68 10.87 11.84
CA ARG A 393 -7.98 9.98 12.77
C ARG A 393 -6.47 9.82 12.52
N VAL A 394 -6.02 9.92 11.27
CA VAL A 394 -4.60 9.82 10.89
C VAL A 394 -4.03 11.20 10.58
N GLY A 395 -3.45 11.85 11.58
CA GLY A 395 -2.96 13.23 11.49
C GLY A 395 -1.88 13.50 10.43
N SER A 396 -1.17 12.47 9.96
CA SER A 396 -0.23 12.58 8.83
C SER A 396 -0.93 12.67 7.47
N TYR A 397 -2.14 12.11 7.33
CA TYR A 397 -2.92 12.19 6.10
C TYR A 397 -3.49 13.60 5.88
N LYS A 398 -3.81 14.32 6.97
CA LYS A 398 -4.39 15.69 6.93
C LYS A 398 -5.70 15.78 6.12
N HIS A 399 -6.59 14.82 6.39
CA HIS A 399 -7.89 14.65 5.73
C HIS A 399 -7.81 14.57 4.19
N ALA A 400 -6.71 14.00 3.67
CA ALA A 400 -6.36 13.96 2.25
C ALA A 400 -7.56 13.65 1.34
N MET A 401 -7.66 14.40 0.24
CA MET A 401 -8.73 14.26 -0.73
C MET A 401 -8.22 14.62 -2.13
N LEU A 402 -8.44 13.73 -3.10
CA LEU A 402 -8.07 13.89 -4.50
C LEU A 402 -9.33 14.00 -5.38
N VAL A 403 -9.38 15.04 -6.22
CA VAL A 403 -10.53 15.32 -7.10
C VAL A 403 -10.04 15.58 -8.52
N VAL A 404 -10.49 14.75 -9.48
CA VAL A 404 -10.22 14.96 -10.90
C VAL A 404 -11.04 16.16 -11.39
N ARG A 405 -10.36 17.14 -11.99
CA ARG A 405 -10.98 18.37 -12.51
C ARG A 405 -11.48 18.21 -13.93
N ALA A 406 -10.73 17.52 -14.78
CA ALA A 406 -11.14 17.13 -16.13
C ALA A 406 -12.57 16.55 -16.18
N ARG A 407 -13.26 16.86 -17.28
CA ARG A 407 -14.56 16.30 -17.68
C ARG A 407 -14.55 16.08 -19.19
N ASP A 408 -15.12 14.97 -19.64
CA ASP A 408 -15.44 14.70 -21.05
C ASP A 408 -14.21 14.80 -21.99
N VAL A 409 -13.07 14.27 -21.53
CA VAL A 409 -11.77 14.31 -22.23
C VAL A 409 -11.45 12.95 -22.86
N VAL A 410 -11.31 12.92 -24.19
CA VAL A 410 -10.68 11.81 -24.89
C VAL A 410 -9.17 12.03 -24.91
N LEU A 411 -8.42 11.09 -24.34
CA LEU A 411 -6.96 11.07 -24.33
C LEU A 411 -6.43 10.45 -25.64
N THR A 412 -5.39 11.05 -26.22
CA THR A 412 -4.78 10.54 -27.45
C THR A 412 -3.99 9.25 -27.21
N GLU A 413 -3.87 8.42 -28.24
CA GLU A 413 -3.09 7.17 -28.22
C GLU A 413 -1.65 7.44 -27.72
N ASP A 414 -0.93 8.38 -28.35
CA ASP A 414 0.39 8.88 -27.95
C ASP A 414 0.52 9.22 -26.46
N ARG A 415 -0.54 9.79 -25.86
CA ARG A 415 -0.54 10.21 -24.45
C ARG A 415 -0.65 9.01 -23.52
N VAL A 416 -1.47 8.03 -23.87
CA VAL A 416 -1.60 6.78 -23.12
C VAL A 416 -0.35 5.91 -23.31
N GLU A 417 0.18 5.78 -24.53
CA GLU A 417 1.46 5.12 -24.83
C GLU A 417 2.61 5.69 -23.98
N SER A 418 2.75 7.02 -23.97
CA SER A 418 3.77 7.72 -23.18
C SER A 418 3.62 7.42 -21.68
N ALA A 419 2.39 7.47 -21.16
CA ALA A 419 2.10 7.18 -19.76
C ALA A 419 2.41 5.73 -19.37
N VAL A 420 2.16 4.78 -20.27
CA VAL A 420 2.49 3.34 -20.10
C VAL A 420 4.00 3.14 -20.09
N LEU A 421 4.75 3.76 -21.00
CA LEU A 421 6.22 3.68 -21.05
C LEU A 421 6.87 4.29 -19.80
N GLU A 422 6.36 5.40 -19.29
CA GLU A 422 6.79 5.97 -18.02
C GLU A 422 6.48 5.05 -16.83
N GLY A 423 5.28 4.47 -16.77
CA GLY A 423 4.89 3.49 -15.75
C GLY A 423 5.80 2.25 -15.75
N LEU A 424 6.14 1.74 -16.94
CA LEU A 424 7.08 0.64 -17.13
C LEU A 424 8.48 0.99 -16.62
N SER A 425 9.01 2.19 -16.93
CA SER A 425 10.31 2.61 -16.37
C SER A 425 10.28 2.65 -14.84
N VAL A 426 9.21 3.21 -14.25
CA VAL A 426 9.08 3.33 -12.79
C VAL A 426 9.08 1.96 -12.10
N VAL A 427 8.33 0.97 -12.60
CA VAL A 427 8.30 -0.38 -11.99
C VAL A 427 9.65 -1.09 -12.14
N ILE A 428 10.28 -0.98 -13.32
CA ILE A 428 11.59 -1.58 -13.61
C ILE A 428 12.67 -0.99 -12.71
N ASP A 429 12.76 0.34 -12.58
CA ASP A 429 13.80 1.01 -11.81
C ASP A 429 13.57 0.87 -10.30
N HIS A 430 12.31 0.91 -9.84
CA HIS A 430 11.94 0.64 -8.45
C HIS A 430 12.39 -0.77 -8.02
N LEU A 431 11.94 -1.80 -8.75
CA LEU A 431 12.17 -3.20 -8.37
C LEU A 431 13.61 -3.66 -8.62
N SER A 432 14.33 -3.03 -9.54
CA SER A 432 15.78 -3.25 -9.75
C SER A 432 16.67 -2.60 -8.69
N SER A 433 16.15 -1.70 -7.85
CA SER A 433 16.97 -1.02 -6.84
C SER A 433 17.46 -1.99 -5.76
N ALA A 434 18.57 -1.65 -5.08
CA ALA A 434 19.20 -2.51 -4.08
C ALA A 434 18.51 -2.51 -2.69
N SER A 435 17.25 -2.06 -2.58
CA SER A 435 16.55 -1.90 -1.31
C SER A 435 16.12 -3.23 -0.70
N THR A 436 16.67 -3.56 0.48
CA THR A 436 16.29 -4.78 1.22
C THR A 436 15.00 -4.60 2.05
N SER A 437 14.21 -3.55 1.79
CA SER A 437 12.90 -3.32 2.43
C SER A 437 11.82 -2.81 1.46
N PHE A 438 12.19 -2.30 0.28
CA PHE A 438 11.28 -1.62 -0.67
C PHE A 438 11.59 -1.91 -2.15
N SER A 439 12.21 -3.05 -2.45
CA SER A 439 12.34 -3.63 -3.80
C SER A 439 12.62 -5.14 -3.68
N LEU A 440 12.87 -5.85 -4.80
CA LEU A 440 12.96 -7.31 -4.81
C LEU A 440 13.90 -7.96 -3.76
N PRO A 441 15.06 -7.37 -3.40
CA PRO A 441 15.89 -7.90 -2.31
C PRO A 441 15.19 -8.00 -0.95
N ALA A 442 14.04 -7.34 -0.73
CA ALA A 442 13.18 -7.54 0.43
C ALA A 442 12.63 -8.97 0.50
N TRP A 443 12.26 -9.58 -0.63
CA TRP A 443 11.82 -10.98 -0.69
C TRP A 443 12.96 -11.96 -0.37
N GLN A 444 14.16 -11.72 -0.92
CA GLN A 444 15.34 -12.55 -0.62
C GLN A 444 15.82 -12.39 0.84
N LYS A 445 15.53 -11.26 1.49
CA LYS A 445 15.76 -11.05 2.92
C LYS A 445 14.72 -11.79 3.75
N TRP A 446 13.44 -11.72 3.38
CA TRP A 446 12.36 -12.45 4.06
C TRP A 446 12.58 -13.96 3.98
N SER A 447 12.93 -14.50 2.79
CA SER A 447 13.21 -15.94 2.60
C SER A 447 14.32 -16.46 3.52
N LYS A 448 15.27 -15.60 3.91
CA LYS A 448 16.33 -15.94 4.88
C LYS A 448 15.84 -15.80 6.32
N LEU A 449 15.24 -14.65 6.66
CA LEU A 449 14.77 -14.37 8.02
C LEU A 449 13.67 -15.34 8.50
N ILE A 450 12.86 -15.91 7.61
CA ILE A 450 11.81 -16.85 8.04
C ILE A 450 12.38 -18.15 8.65
N VAL A 451 13.64 -18.52 8.37
CA VAL A 451 14.31 -19.72 8.91
C VAL A 451 15.55 -19.42 9.78
N ASP A 452 15.89 -18.15 10.00
CA ASP A 452 17.09 -17.76 10.73
C ASP A 452 16.87 -17.81 12.26
N ASP A 453 17.35 -18.87 12.90
CA ASP A 453 17.28 -19.11 14.35
C ASP A 453 18.24 -18.24 15.18
N ARG A 454 19.11 -17.45 14.53
CA ARG A 454 20.17 -16.63 15.17
C ARG A 454 19.87 -15.15 15.06
N ALA A 455 19.15 -14.74 14.02
CA ALA A 455 18.69 -13.37 13.86
C ALA A 455 17.63 -13.03 14.92
N LYS A 456 17.83 -11.92 15.65
CA LYS A 456 16.79 -11.34 16.52
C LYS A 456 15.49 -11.01 15.76
N LYS A 457 15.58 -10.78 14.45
CA LYS A 457 14.44 -10.52 13.54
C LYS A 457 14.08 -11.73 12.66
N GLY A 458 14.61 -12.91 12.98
CA GLY A 458 14.22 -14.17 12.34
C GLY A 458 12.92 -14.71 12.95
N TRP A 459 12.09 -15.35 12.14
CA TRP A 459 10.77 -15.83 12.58
C TRP A 459 10.81 -16.88 13.70
N PRO A 460 11.78 -17.83 13.76
CA PRO A 460 11.91 -18.75 14.89
C PRO A 460 12.16 -18.03 16.23
N THR A 461 12.86 -16.89 16.19
CA THR A 461 13.12 -16.05 17.36
C THR A 461 11.91 -15.22 17.75
N VAL A 462 11.27 -14.57 16.76
CA VAL A 462 10.17 -13.61 16.97
C VAL A 462 8.88 -14.32 17.40
N PHE A 463 8.52 -15.43 16.74
CA PHE A 463 7.34 -16.24 17.08
C PHE A 463 7.71 -17.42 18.01
N SER A 464 8.70 -17.23 18.88
CA SER A 464 9.20 -18.30 19.75
C SER A 464 8.12 -18.79 20.73
N GLY A 465 8.07 -20.11 20.94
CA GLY A 465 6.98 -20.76 21.70
C GLY A 465 5.60 -20.67 21.03
N GLY A 466 5.53 -20.33 19.74
CA GLY A 466 4.27 -20.11 19.03
C GLY A 466 3.61 -18.75 19.29
N THR A 467 4.26 -17.86 20.05
CA THR A 467 3.72 -16.55 20.44
C THR A 467 3.33 -15.71 19.21
N ASP A 468 2.08 -15.25 19.16
CA ASP A 468 1.47 -14.48 18.06
C ASP A 468 1.56 -15.12 16.65
N LEU A 469 1.86 -16.43 16.57
CA LEU A 469 2.15 -17.10 15.30
C LEU A 469 0.95 -17.10 14.35
N LEU A 470 -0.29 -17.17 14.86
CA LEU A 470 -1.47 -17.12 14.00
C LEU A 470 -1.55 -15.79 13.24
N ASN A 471 -1.17 -14.66 13.86
CA ASN A 471 -1.12 -13.37 13.17
C ASN A 471 -0.03 -13.32 12.09
N GLY A 472 1.14 -13.95 12.30
CA GLY A 472 2.19 -14.06 11.28
C GLY A 472 1.77 -14.91 10.07
N LEU A 473 1.20 -16.09 10.32
CA LEU A 473 0.76 -17.03 9.29
C LEU A 473 -0.49 -16.53 8.54
N ALA A 474 -1.57 -16.22 9.26
CA ALA A 474 -2.80 -15.74 8.65
C ALA A 474 -2.65 -14.33 8.05
N GLY A 475 -1.79 -13.48 8.63
CA GLY A 475 -1.44 -12.18 8.04
C GLY A 475 -0.65 -12.30 6.73
N THR A 476 0.16 -13.36 6.57
CA THR A 476 0.79 -13.67 5.28
C THR A 476 -0.25 -14.03 4.23
N TRP A 477 -1.20 -14.90 4.59
CA TRP A 477 -2.30 -15.30 3.71
C TRP A 477 -3.16 -14.09 3.33
N ASP A 478 -3.73 -13.38 4.32
CA ASP A 478 -4.60 -12.20 4.19
C ASP A 478 -3.99 -11.10 3.27
N ALA A 479 -2.70 -10.84 3.41
CA ALA A 479 -2.01 -9.85 2.57
C ALA A 479 -1.83 -10.28 1.11
N ILE A 480 -1.77 -11.59 0.81
CA ILE A 480 -1.58 -12.16 -0.53
C ILE A 480 -2.92 -12.44 -1.22
N ALA A 481 -3.82 -13.15 -0.54
CA ALA A 481 -5.11 -13.59 -1.02
C ALA A 481 -6.08 -13.87 0.16
N PRO A 482 -7.35 -13.43 0.12
CA PRO A 482 -8.06 -12.90 -1.04
C PRO A 482 -7.80 -11.40 -1.29
N VAL A 483 -8.52 -10.83 -2.26
CA VAL A 483 -8.52 -9.40 -2.57
C VAL A 483 -9.18 -8.61 -1.42
N ASN A 484 -8.38 -8.31 -0.39
CA ASN A 484 -8.76 -7.58 0.82
C ASN A 484 -8.38 -6.09 0.70
N ALA A 485 -8.20 -5.39 1.82
CA ALA A 485 -7.84 -3.97 1.89
C ALA A 485 -6.59 -3.59 1.08
N SER A 486 -5.63 -4.52 0.90
CA SER A 486 -4.40 -4.35 0.09
C SER A 486 -4.58 -4.61 -1.41
N GLY A 487 -5.66 -5.27 -1.82
CA GLY A 487 -5.82 -5.83 -3.17
C GLY A 487 -5.10 -7.17 -3.40
N GLY A 488 -4.38 -7.69 -2.41
CA GLY A 488 -3.61 -8.94 -2.52
C GLY A 488 -2.22 -8.75 -3.15
N HIS A 489 -1.67 -9.81 -3.76
CA HIS A 489 -0.33 -9.81 -4.37
C HIS A 489 -0.17 -8.98 -5.66
N LEU A 490 -1.27 -8.66 -6.36
CA LEU A 490 -1.37 -7.82 -7.57
C LEU A 490 -0.62 -8.30 -8.84
N ARG A 491 0.03 -9.48 -8.84
CA ARG A 491 0.79 -9.96 -10.03
C ARG A 491 -0.11 -10.36 -11.21
N GLY A 492 -1.34 -10.83 -10.95
CA GLY A 492 -2.34 -11.05 -11.99
C GLY A 492 -2.71 -9.76 -12.72
N LEU A 493 -3.06 -8.71 -11.96
CA LEU A 493 -3.37 -7.37 -12.48
C LEU A 493 -2.17 -6.77 -13.26
N PHE A 494 -0.94 -7.07 -12.85
CA PHE A 494 0.27 -6.68 -13.60
C PHE A 494 0.44 -7.48 -14.90
N GLY A 495 0.08 -8.76 -14.92
CA GLY A 495 0.01 -9.55 -16.16
C GLY A 495 -1.03 -9.00 -17.14
N ASP A 496 -2.20 -8.64 -16.64
CA ASP A 496 -3.27 -8.02 -17.45
C ASP A 496 -2.81 -6.65 -18.00
N PHE A 497 -2.13 -5.83 -17.19
CA PHE A 497 -1.47 -4.60 -17.62
C PHE A 497 -0.48 -4.84 -18.77
N LEU A 498 0.39 -5.85 -18.67
CA LEU A 498 1.39 -6.14 -19.68
C LEU A 498 0.77 -6.61 -21.00
N ALA A 499 -0.39 -7.27 -20.97
CA ALA A 499 -1.15 -7.61 -22.16
C ALA A 499 -1.68 -6.35 -22.86
N GLU A 500 -2.40 -5.49 -22.14
CA GLU A 500 -2.92 -4.22 -22.67
C GLU A 500 -1.79 -3.29 -23.16
N ALA A 501 -0.72 -3.16 -22.39
CA ALA A 501 0.46 -2.37 -22.74
C ALA A 501 1.21 -2.92 -23.97
N GLY A 502 1.32 -4.24 -24.10
CA GLY A 502 1.96 -4.88 -25.26
C GLY A 502 1.16 -4.69 -26.55
N GLN A 503 -0.18 -4.72 -26.46
CA GLN A 503 -1.06 -4.42 -27.59
C GLN A 503 -0.98 -2.93 -27.98
N LEU A 504 -1.19 -2.02 -27.02
CA LEU A 504 -1.16 -0.57 -27.25
C LEU A 504 0.18 -0.10 -27.83
N LEU A 505 1.31 -0.50 -27.22
CA LEU A 505 2.65 -0.15 -27.69
C LEU A 505 3.10 -0.96 -28.93
N ARG A 506 2.24 -1.84 -29.46
CA ARG A 506 2.49 -2.70 -30.64
C ARG A 506 3.75 -3.56 -30.47
N ARG A 507 3.96 -4.04 -29.23
CA ARG A 507 5.11 -4.82 -28.74
C ARG A 507 4.62 -6.19 -28.22
N PRO A 508 4.38 -7.18 -29.10
CA PRO A 508 3.90 -8.50 -28.69
C PRO A 508 4.84 -9.22 -27.72
N GLN A 509 6.13 -8.84 -27.67
CA GLN A 509 7.09 -9.38 -26.69
C GLN A 509 6.78 -8.92 -25.24
N ILE A 510 6.15 -7.75 -25.05
CA ILE A 510 5.71 -7.29 -23.72
C ILE A 510 4.42 -8.02 -23.32
N GLU A 511 3.49 -8.17 -24.26
CA GLU A 511 2.27 -8.96 -24.07
C GLU A 511 2.58 -10.43 -23.69
N GLN A 512 3.61 -11.04 -24.29
CA GLN A 512 4.05 -12.40 -23.96
C GLN A 512 4.53 -12.57 -22.50
N GLU A 513 5.07 -11.52 -21.86
CA GLU A 513 5.47 -11.60 -20.45
C GLU A 513 4.25 -11.60 -19.49
N ALA A 514 3.04 -11.27 -19.97
CA ALA A 514 1.81 -11.33 -19.19
C ALA A 514 1.56 -12.72 -18.58
N SER A 515 1.85 -13.79 -19.32
CA SER A 515 1.72 -15.18 -18.82
C SER A 515 2.69 -15.46 -17.67
N ARG A 516 3.96 -15.06 -17.79
CA ARG A 516 4.95 -15.18 -16.71
C ARG A 516 4.49 -14.49 -15.44
N TRP A 517 3.92 -13.28 -15.55
CA TRP A 517 3.47 -12.55 -14.36
C TRP A 517 2.21 -13.15 -13.74
N ARG A 518 1.35 -13.84 -14.51
CA ARG A 518 0.27 -14.68 -13.96
C ARG A 518 0.81 -15.94 -13.27
N GLU A 519 1.81 -16.62 -13.85
CA GLU A 519 2.51 -17.76 -13.23
C GLU A 519 3.19 -17.37 -11.90
N ILE A 520 3.88 -16.23 -11.85
CA ILE A 520 4.42 -15.66 -10.60
C ILE A 520 3.30 -15.37 -9.60
N GLY A 521 2.12 -14.98 -10.09
CA GLY A 521 0.91 -14.84 -9.28
C GLY A 521 0.48 -16.15 -8.62
N ASP A 522 0.51 -17.27 -9.36
CA ASP A 522 0.25 -18.59 -8.80
C ASP A 522 1.31 -19.00 -7.77
N MET A 523 2.59 -18.66 -7.97
CA MET A 523 3.64 -18.88 -6.96
C MET A 523 3.38 -18.12 -5.65
N TRP A 524 2.86 -16.89 -5.72
CA TRP A 524 2.41 -16.14 -4.53
C TRP A 524 1.24 -16.83 -3.83
N GLN A 525 0.25 -17.32 -4.59
CA GLN A 525 -0.87 -18.08 -4.04
C GLN A 525 -0.40 -19.38 -3.37
N ASP A 526 0.58 -20.10 -3.94
CA ASP A 526 1.20 -21.27 -3.30
C ASP A 526 1.95 -20.92 -2.00
N LEU A 527 2.56 -19.74 -1.89
CA LEU A 527 3.14 -19.26 -0.63
C LEU A 527 2.06 -19.00 0.42
N ALA A 528 0.95 -18.35 0.04
CA ALA A 528 -0.17 -18.13 0.95
C ALA A 528 -0.78 -19.46 1.41
N ASP A 529 -1.02 -20.40 0.48
CA ASP A 529 -1.55 -21.73 0.81
C ASP A 529 -0.57 -22.59 1.63
N THR A 530 0.73 -22.28 1.61
CA THR A 530 1.73 -22.87 2.52
C THR A 530 1.76 -22.20 3.89
N ALA A 531 1.50 -20.89 3.97
CA ALA A 531 1.49 -20.15 5.24
C ALA A 531 0.28 -20.52 6.11
N LEU A 532 -0.87 -20.81 5.50
CA LEU A 532 -2.11 -21.12 6.20
C LEU A 532 -2.76 -22.38 5.58
N PRO A 533 -2.20 -23.59 5.77
CA PRO A 533 -2.61 -24.80 5.05
C PRO A 533 -4.08 -25.20 5.26
N GLN A 534 -4.65 -25.92 4.29
CA GLN A 534 -6.02 -26.44 4.34
C GLN A 534 -6.08 -27.80 5.06
N GLY A 535 -7.25 -28.14 5.61
CA GLY A 535 -7.48 -29.40 6.33
C GLY A 535 -7.14 -29.35 7.82
N ASP A 536 -6.57 -28.25 8.30
CA ASP A 536 -6.64 -27.86 9.70
C ASP A 536 -7.90 -27.01 9.94
N ALA A 537 -8.66 -27.34 10.99
CA ALA A 537 -9.96 -26.74 11.24
C ALA A 537 -9.89 -25.25 11.66
N LEU A 538 -8.83 -24.84 12.38
CA LEU A 538 -8.62 -23.45 12.76
C LEU A 538 -8.27 -22.62 11.51
N PHE A 539 -7.38 -23.14 10.67
CA PHE A 539 -6.95 -22.46 9.46
C PHE A 539 -8.07 -22.37 8.40
N ASP A 540 -8.88 -23.43 8.23
CA ASP A 540 -10.04 -23.40 7.34
C ASP A 540 -11.13 -22.42 7.81
N ASP A 541 -11.38 -22.31 9.13
CA ASP A 541 -12.27 -21.27 9.69
C ASP A 541 -11.72 -19.85 9.47
N VAL A 542 -10.41 -19.62 9.69
CA VAL A 542 -9.75 -18.33 9.39
C VAL A 542 -9.90 -17.96 7.91
N ARG A 543 -9.74 -18.93 7.00
CA ARG A 543 -9.94 -18.75 5.55
C ARG A 543 -11.39 -18.36 5.22
N GLU A 544 -12.38 -19.14 5.67
CA GLU A 544 -13.80 -18.88 5.37
C GLU A 544 -14.27 -17.55 5.98
N LEU A 545 -13.90 -17.23 7.22
CA LEU A 545 -14.32 -15.98 7.88
C LEU A 545 -13.70 -14.74 7.20
N THR A 546 -12.42 -14.79 6.86
CA THR A 546 -11.76 -13.68 6.14
C THR A 546 -12.34 -13.47 4.74
N ALA A 547 -12.57 -14.55 3.98
CA ALA A 547 -13.24 -14.46 2.68
C ALA A 547 -14.70 -13.97 2.83
N GLY A 548 -15.38 -14.36 3.91
CA GLY A 548 -16.73 -13.91 4.24
C GLY A 548 -16.84 -12.41 4.48
N VAL A 549 -15.84 -11.78 5.12
CA VAL A 549 -15.77 -10.31 5.27
C VAL A 549 -15.64 -9.65 3.90
N ALA A 550 -14.74 -10.12 3.03
CA ALA A 550 -14.52 -9.55 1.70
C ALA A 550 -15.74 -9.69 0.76
N GLU A 551 -16.37 -10.87 0.74
CA GLU A 551 -17.62 -11.12 0.00
C GLU A 551 -18.77 -10.24 0.50
N SER A 552 -18.85 -10.02 1.81
CA SER A 552 -19.92 -9.22 2.42
C SER A 552 -19.64 -7.71 2.33
N LEU A 553 -18.38 -7.27 2.14
CA LEU A 553 -18.06 -5.89 1.77
C LEU A 553 -18.40 -5.60 0.31
N ALA A 554 -18.13 -6.54 -0.60
CA ALA A 554 -18.52 -6.41 -2.00
C ALA A 554 -20.04 -6.21 -2.19
N ARG A 555 -20.85 -6.63 -1.21
CA ARG A 555 -22.30 -6.42 -1.13
C ARG A 555 -22.73 -5.13 -0.42
N GLY A 556 -21.83 -4.22 -0.06
CA GLY A 556 -22.20 -2.92 0.50
C GLY A 556 -23.06 -3.01 1.77
N ASP A 557 -24.15 -2.23 1.86
CA ASP A 557 -25.05 -2.23 3.00
C ASP A 557 -25.86 -3.55 3.11
N ASP A 558 -26.21 -4.20 1.99
CA ASP A 558 -26.87 -5.53 1.91
C ASP A 558 -26.06 -6.67 2.55
N GLY A 559 -24.75 -6.47 2.73
CA GLY A 559 -23.84 -7.42 3.37
C GLY A 559 -23.49 -7.07 4.81
N SER A 560 -24.04 -6.00 5.39
CA SER A 560 -23.63 -5.45 6.69
C SER A 560 -23.70 -6.46 7.84
N GLU A 561 -24.81 -7.18 8.00
CA GLU A 561 -24.96 -8.20 9.05
C GLU A 561 -23.95 -9.35 8.90
N GLN A 562 -23.79 -9.89 7.68
CA GLN A 562 -22.91 -11.04 7.44
C GLN A 562 -21.43 -10.65 7.55
N ARG A 563 -21.09 -9.40 7.17
CA ARG A 563 -19.76 -8.81 7.39
C ARG A 563 -19.46 -8.66 8.88
N SER A 564 -20.44 -8.23 9.67
CA SER A 564 -20.32 -8.09 11.12
C SER A 564 -20.18 -9.44 11.84
N ASP A 565 -20.97 -10.46 11.48
CA ASP A 565 -20.80 -11.83 12.04
C ASP A 565 -19.42 -12.42 11.68
N ALA A 566 -19.06 -12.39 10.40
CA ALA A 566 -17.80 -12.94 9.92
C ALA A 566 -16.59 -12.26 10.58
N ALA A 567 -16.60 -10.93 10.70
CA ALA A 567 -15.54 -10.20 11.38
C ALA A 567 -15.52 -10.47 12.89
N LEU A 568 -16.66 -10.43 13.58
CA LEU A 568 -16.72 -10.68 15.03
C LEU A 568 -16.24 -12.09 15.38
N ARG A 569 -16.61 -13.09 14.58
CA ARG A 569 -16.14 -14.47 14.73
C ARG A 569 -14.65 -14.60 14.40
N ARG A 570 -14.17 -13.93 13.34
CA ARG A 570 -12.74 -13.87 13.00
C ARG A 570 -11.92 -13.34 14.16
N TRP A 571 -12.26 -12.16 14.69
CA TRP A 571 -11.46 -11.53 15.74
C TRP A 571 -11.48 -12.33 17.06
N LYS A 572 -12.61 -12.96 17.40
CA LYS A 572 -12.67 -13.93 18.52
C LYS A 572 -11.81 -15.17 18.30
N LEU A 573 -11.75 -15.69 17.07
CA LEU A 573 -10.94 -16.84 16.72
C LEU A 573 -9.44 -16.51 16.82
N PHE A 574 -9.04 -15.33 16.34
CA PHE A 574 -7.68 -14.80 16.48
C PHE A 574 -7.31 -14.50 17.95
N GLU A 575 -8.22 -13.95 18.75
CA GLU A 575 -8.00 -13.68 20.17
C GLU A 575 -7.81 -14.99 20.97
N ALA A 576 -8.61 -16.03 20.68
CA ALA A 576 -8.56 -17.31 21.37
C ALA A 576 -7.41 -18.24 20.94
N ASN A 577 -6.88 -18.08 19.71
CA ASN A 577 -5.84 -18.94 19.14
C ASN A 577 -4.60 -18.13 18.69
N ARG A 578 -4.36 -17.00 19.36
CA ARG A 578 -3.29 -16.05 19.03
C ARG A 578 -1.91 -16.72 18.99
N ASP A 579 -1.64 -17.49 20.04
CA ASP A 579 -0.43 -18.26 20.23
C ASP A 579 -0.68 -19.72 19.82
N LEU A 580 0.26 -20.33 19.09
CA LEU A 580 0.15 -21.69 18.57
C LEU A 580 1.32 -22.57 19.09
N PRO A 581 1.37 -22.88 20.40
CA PRO A 581 2.53 -23.51 21.03
C PRO A 581 2.81 -24.95 20.57
N ASP A 582 1.77 -25.69 20.15
CA ASP A 582 1.86 -27.09 19.69
C ASP A 582 2.02 -27.22 18.16
N TYR A 583 2.15 -26.11 17.42
CA TYR A 583 2.23 -26.10 15.96
C TYR A 583 3.68 -26.20 15.45
N ASP A 584 3.94 -27.09 14.47
CA ASP A 584 5.25 -27.17 13.80
C ASP A 584 5.46 -26.00 12.82
N SER A 585 5.91 -24.89 13.40
CA SER A 585 6.32 -23.71 12.64
C SER A 585 7.59 -23.94 11.82
N ALA A 586 8.46 -24.88 12.19
CA ALA A 586 9.75 -25.07 11.54
C ALA A 586 9.59 -25.63 10.12
N ALA A 587 8.81 -26.70 9.95
CA ALA A 587 8.49 -27.25 8.64
C ALA A 587 7.74 -26.24 7.76
N THR A 588 6.83 -25.47 8.36
CA THR A 588 6.08 -24.40 7.68
C THR A 588 7.02 -23.28 7.18
N PHE A 589 7.94 -22.82 8.03
CA PHE A 589 8.89 -21.76 7.71
C PHE A 589 9.90 -22.18 6.64
N GLU A 590 10.38 -23.43 6.65
CA GLU A 590 11.24 -23.98 5.58
C GLU A 590 10.48 -24.02 4.24
N ALA A 591 9.24 -24.54 4.23
CA ALA A 591 8.40 -24.59 3.04
C ALA A 591 8.05 -23.20 2.47
N MET A 592 7.92 -22.17 3.33
CA MET A 592 7.77 -20.77 2.93
C MET A 592 9.09 -20.16 2.43
N SER A 593 10.22 -20.47 3.07
CA SER A 593 11.56 -20.00 2.69
C SER A 593 11.92 -20.36 1.24
N VAL A 594 11.71 -21.63 0.87
CA VAL A 594 11.95 -22.13 -0.49
C VAL A 594 11.13 -21.34 -1.51
N ARG A 595 9.81 -21.22 -1.28
CA ARG A 595 8.89 -20.51 -2.19
C ARG A 595 9.24 -19.02 -2.31
N LEU A 596 9.57 -18.34 -1.22
CA LEU A 596 10.03 -16.94 -1.26
C LEU A 596 11.32 -16.76 -2.07
N ALA A 597 12.25 -17.72 -1.99
CA ALA A 597 13.47 -17.71 -2.79
C ALA A 597 13.23 -18.03 -4.27
N GLU A 598 12.17 -18.78 -4.61
CA GLU A 598 11.72 -19.04 -5.98
C GLU A 598 11.00 -17.81 -6.57
N ILE A 599 10.04 -17.24 -5.85
CA ILE A 599 9.35 -15.99 -6.20
C ILE A 599 10.36 -14.87 -6.46
N PHE A 600 11.33 -14.67 -5.57
CA PHE A 600 12.39 -13.68 -5.75
C PHE A 600 13.16 -13.87 -7.07
N ARG A 601 13.52 -15.12 -7.41
CA ARG A 601 14.24 -15.43 -8.66
C ARG A 601 13.37 -15.18 -9.89
N ALA A 602 12.08 -15.54 -9.84
CA ALA A 602 11.14 -15.35 -10.93
C ALA A 602 10.82 -13.86 -11.17
N GLU A 603 10.58 -13.07 -10.13
CA GLU A 603 10.38 -11.61 -10.24
C GLU A 603 11.65 -10.89 -10.71
N ALA A 604 12.83 -11.30 -10.24
CA ALA A 604 14.09 -10.73 -10.71
C ALA A 604 14.34 -11.00 -12.20
N ALA A 605 14.05 -12.22 -12.67
CA ALA A 605 14.11 -12.56 -14.09
C ALA A 605 13.07 -11.78 -14.92
N GLY A 606 11.83 -11.66 -14.44
CA GLY A 606 10.78 -10.88 -15.10
C GLY A 606 11.11 -9.39 -15.24
N ILE A 607 11.68 -8.77 -14.20
CA ILE A 607 12.08 -7.35 -14.24
C ILE A 607 13.34 -7.13 -15.11
N ALA A 608 14.31 -8.04 -15.07
CA ALA A 608 15.45 -8.00 -16.00
C ALA A 608 14.97 -8.10 -17.46
N ARG A 609 14.01 -8.98 -17.74
CA ARG A 609 13.42 -9.18 -19.06
C ARG A 609 12.60 -7.97 -19.55
N LEU A 610 11.78 -7.37 -18.68
CA LEU A 610 11.07 -6.13 -19.02
C LEU A 610 12.04 -4.96 -19.26
N ARG A 611 13.20 -4.92 -18.59
CA ARG A 611 14.26 -3.95 -18.90
C ARG A 611 14.81 -4.15 -20.32
N GLU A 612 15.14 -5.37 -20.74
CA GLU A 612 15.58 -5.65 -22.12
C GLU A 612 14.57 -5.14 -23.16
N LEU A 613 13.29 -5.49 -22.98
CA LEU A 613 12.21 -5.17 -23.92
C LEU A 613 11.86 -3.68 -24.01
N THR A 614 12.24 -2.90 -22.99
CA THR A 614 12.04 -1.44 -22.95
C THR A 614 13.29 -0.66 -23.37
N THR A 615 14.50 -1.20 -23.19
CA THR A 615 15.75 -0.54 -23.63
C THR A 615 16.14 -0.85 -25.08
N SER A 616 15.79 -2.02 -25.63
CA SER A 616 16.09 -2.42 -27.02
C SER A 616 15.23 -1.70 -28.08
N SER A 617 14.97 -0.41 -27.90
CA SER A 617 14.22 0.46 -28.81
C SER A 617 14.66 1.93 -28.74
N ARG A 618 15.92 2.14 -28.37
CA ARG A 618 16.69 3.37 -28.58
C ARG A 618 17.95 3.02 -29.36
#